data_AF-A0AA38NHR4-F1
#
_entry.id   AF-A0AA38NHR4-F1
#
_cell.length_a   1.000
_cell.length_b   1.000
_cell.length_c   1.000
_cell.angle_alpha   90.00
_cell.angle_beta   90.00
_cell.angle_gamma   90.00
#
_symmetry.space_group_name_H-M   'P 1'
#
loop_
_entity.id
_entity.type
_entity.pdbx_description
1 polymer ?
#
loop_
_entity_poly.entity_id
_entity_poly.type
_entity_poly.pdbx_seq_one_letter_code
_entity_poly.pdbx_strand_id
1 'polypeptide(L)'
;IKRANPCFVTGSVALPAEVSDGLPALEAAPVTCNTTVEVAPGVPDISSGGIDYSSIDFQKSSLSPLGFALQMFTTPEDPAGADLTTLQNQLNDYLALEAGVRSQPDSSALLGRLKGPKFFLQFQIARVNTANGLQLDAADTVAHQLTKVTANAVGATSAELEQVTTLSTQV
;
A
#
# COMPACT_ATOMS: atom_id res chain seq x y z
N ILE A 1 23.02 -16.19 13.75
CA ILE A 1 22.89 -16.04 12.27
C ILE A 1 22.36 -14.64 12.04
N LYS A 2 23.04 -13.80 11.25
CA LYS A 2 22.54 -12.45 10.92
C LYS A 2 21.43 -12.65 9.87
N ARG A 3 20.20 -12.22 10.15
CA ARG A 3 19.07 -12.32 9.22
C ARG A 3 19.46 -11.62 7.91
N ALA A 4 19.34 -12.30 6.78
CA ALA A 4 19.48 -11.64 5.48
C ALA A 4 18.33 -10.64 5.32
N ASN A 5 18.60 -9.47 4.78
CA ASN A 5 17.54 -8.50 4.48
C ASN A 5 16.52 -9.13 3.49
N PRO A 6 15.24 -8.76 3.57
CA PRO A 6 14.26 -9.12 2.54
C PRO A 6 14.71 -8.68 1.15
N CYS A 7 14.26 -9.38 0.10
CA CYS A 7 14.73 -9.17 -1.28
C CYS A 7 14.51 -7.74 -1.82
N PHE A 8 13.55 -7.01 -1.24
CA PHE A 8 13.21 -5.63 -1.60
C PHE A 8 14.00 -4.58 -0.81
N VAL A 9 14.69 -4.95 0.28
CA VAL A 9 15.53 -4.05 1.09
C VAL A 9 16.99 -4.17 0.62
N THR A 10 17.30 -3.49 -0.47
CA THR A 10 18.57 -3.58 -1.20
C THR A 10 19.54 -2.44 -0.88
N GLY A 11 19.07 -1.34 -0.31
CA GLY A 11 19.89 -0.17 0.00
C GLY A 11 20.59 -0.24 1.36
N SER A 12 21.29 0.84 1.72
CA SER A 12 22.13 0.94 2.93
C SER A 12 21.57 1.85 4.02
N VAL A 13 20.48 2.59 3.74
CA VAL A 13 19.84 3.49 4.71
C VAL A 13 19.06 2.66 5.73
N ALA A 14 19.24 2.96 7.02
CA ALA A 14 18.50 2.30 8.09
C ALA A 14 17.01 2.64 8.00
N LEU A 15 16.15 1.62 8.10
CA LEU A 15 14.71 1.81 8.07
C LEU A 15 14.21 2.41 9.41
N PRO A 16 13.22 3.32 9.36
CA PRO A 16 12.49 3.72 10.56
C PRO A 16 11.83 2.51 11.23
N ALA A 17 11.67 2.57 12.56
CA ALA A 17 11.14 1.46 13.37
C ALA A 17 9.76 0.99 12.85
N GLU A 18 8.89 1.92 12.51
CA GLU A 18 7.54 1.63 12.01
C GLU A 18 7.52 0.84 10.69
N VAL A 19 8.62 0.87 9.94
CA VAL A 19 8.79 0.08 8.70
C VAL A 19 9.52 -1.23 8.98
N SER A 20 10.59 -1.19 9.79
CA SER A 20 11.33 -2.41 10.13
C SER A 20 10.50 -3.42 10.91
N ASP A 21 9.59 -2.95 11.76
CA ASP A 21 8.70 -3.79 12.57
C ASP A 21 7.67 -4.54 11.73
N GLY A 22 7.36 -4.04 10.52
CA GLY A 22 6.49 -4.71 9.55
C GLY A 22 7.16 -5.81 8.71
N LEU A 23 8.50 -5.85 8.67
CA LEU A 23 9.23 -6.82 7.83
C LEU A 23 8.93 -8.29 8.17
N PRO A 24 8.80 -8.72 9.44
CA PRO A 24 8.41 -10.09 9.76
C PRO A 24 7.08 -10.52 9.12
N ALA A 25 6.09 -9.63 9.04
CA ALA A 25 4.83 -9.93 8.38
C ALA A 25 5.00 -10.08 6.86
N LEU A 26 5.84 -9.24 6.25
CA LEU A 26 6.17 -9.32 4.82
C LEU A 26 7.07 -10.50 4.44
N GLU A 27 7.80 -11.07 5.38
CA GLU A 27 8.53 -12.33 5.15
C GLU A 27 7.62 -13.56 5.32
N ALA A 28 6.58 -13.44 6.14
CA ALA A 28 5.57 -14.48 6.32
C ALA A 28 4.56 -14.52 5.16
N ALA A 29 4.19 -13.36 4.62
CA ALA A 29 3.58 -13.27 3.29
C ALA A 29 4.69 -13.61 2.27
N PRO A 30 4.54 -14.59 1.37
CA PRO A 30 5.64 -15.02 0.49
C PRO A 30 5.97 -13.97 -0.59
N VAL A 31 6.52 -12.83 -0.17
CA VAL A 31 6.95 -11.74 -1.05
C VAL A 31 8.24 -12.16 -1.76
N THR A 32 8.21 -12.11 -3.08
CA THR A 32 9.36 -12.40 -3.93
C THR A 32 9.75 -11.16 -4.72
N CYS A 33 10.96 -11.17 -5.30
CA CYS A 33 11.44 -10.05 -6.09
C CYS A 33 12.00 -10.53 -7.43
N ASN A 34 11.64 -9.83 -8.50
CA ASN A 34 12.26 -9.97 -9.80
C ASN A 34 13.37 -8.92 -9.97
N THR A 35 14.63 -9.34 -9.82
CA THR A 35 15.79 -8.44 -9.89
C THR A 35 16.15 -7.98 -11.30
N THR A 36 15.44 -8.44 -12.34
CA THR A 36 15.67 -7.96 -13.71
C THR A 36 14.82 -6.75 -14.07
N VAL A 37 13.84 -6.40 -13.22
CA VAL A 37 12.94 -5.25 -13.40
C VAL A 37 13.08 -4.37 -12.17
N GLU A 38 13.17 -3.07 -12.38
CA GLU A 38 13.31 -2.08 -11.31
C GLU A 38 12.08 -1.17 -11.30
N VAL A 39 11.40 -1.09 -10.16
CA VAL A 39 10.16 -0.30 -9.99
C VAL A 39 10.39 1.03 -9.30
N ALA A 40 11.55 1.18 -8.68
CA ALA A 40 12.09 2.45 -8.19
C ALA A 40 13.63 2.31 -8.14
N PRO A 41 14.41 3.41 -8.21
CA PRO A 41 15.87 3.39 -8.12
C PRO A 41 16.42 2.38 -7.10
N GLY A 42 17.07 1.32 -7.56
CA GLY A 42 17.65 0.24 -6.74
C GLY A 42 16.66 -0.74 -6.09
N VAL A 43 15.36 -0.64 -6.33
CA VAL A 43 14.31 -1.51 -5.78
C VAL A 43 13.78 -2.46 -6.87
N PRO A 44 13.97 -3.79 -6.73
CA PRO A 44 13.47 -4.74 -7.72
C PRO A 44 11.94 -4.75 -7.76
N ASP A 45 11.37 -5.28 -8.83
CA ASP A 45 9.93 -5.53 -8.89
C ASP A 45 9.53 -6.56 -7.83
N ILE A 46 8.41 -6.33 -7.17
CA ILE A 46 7.96 -7.04 -5.97
C ILE A 46 6.73 -7.84 -6.34
N SER A 47 6.60 -9.06 -5.81
CA SER A 47 5.44 -9.89 -6.07
C SER A 47 4.90 -10.53 -4.79
N SER A 48 3.61 -10.34 -4.53
CA SER A 48 2.87 -10.96 -3.43
C SER A 48 1.60 -11.62 -3.96
N GLY A 49 1.38 -12.90 -3.62
CA GLY A 49 0.20 -13.63 -4.09
C GLY A 49 0.05 -13.74 -5.62
N GLY A 50 1.15 -13.62 -6.36
CA GLY A 50 1.17 -13.63 -7.82
C GLY A 50 0.80 -12.29 -8.47
N ILE A 51 0.69 -11.22 -7.70
CA ILE A 51 0.51 -9.84 -8.19
C ILE A 51 1.89 -9.18 -8.17
N ASP A 52 2.34 -8.71 -9.32
CA ASP A 52 3.59 -7.94 -9.41
C ASP A 52 3.28 -6.45 -9.22
N TYR A 53 4.09 -5.73 -8.43
CA TYR A 53 3.94 -4.29 -8.22
C TYR A 53 3.92 -3.54 -9.56
N SER A 54 4.74 -3.94 -10.53
CA SER A 54 4.76 -3.33 -11.86
C SER A 54 3.41 -3.36 -12.59
N SER A 55 2.48 -4.25 -12.22
CA SER A 55 1.10 -4.33 -12.72
C SER A 55 0.12 -3.37 -12.00
N ILE A 56 0.48 -2.94 -10.78
CA ILE A 56 -0.27 -2.01 -9.92
C ILE A 56 0.52 -0.73 -9.64
N ASP A 57 1.43 -0.36 -10.55
CA ASP A 57 2.36 0.75 -10.35
C ASP A 57 1.71 2.10 -10.67
N PHE A 58 1.35 2.84 -9.63
CA PHE A 58 0.77 4.18 -9.76
C PHE A 58 1.68 5.17 -10.50
N GLN A 59 2.99 4.93 -10.54
CA GLN A 59 3.96 5.83 -11.21
C GLN A 59 3.78 5.82 -12.73
N LYS A 60 3.19 4.75 -13.29
CA LYS A 60 2.89 4.61 -14.72
C LYS A 60 1.57 5.27 -15.11
N SER A 61 0.79 5.76 -14.15
CA SER A 61 -0.49 6.44 -14.38
C SER A 61 -0.32 7.96 -14.54
N SER A 62 -1.17 8.56 -15.35
CA SER A 62 -1.31 10.02 -15.45
C SER A 62 -2.21 10.63 -14.36
N LEU A 63 -2.85 9.81 -13.53
CA LEU A 63 -3.74 10.23 -12.46
C LEU A 63 -2.97 10.68 -11.21
N SER A 64 -3.67 11.33 -10.28
CA SER A 64 -3.16 11.48 -8.91
C SER A 64 -2.97 10.08 -8.29
N PRO A 65 -2.09 9.89 -7.29
CA PRO A 65 -1.95 8.59 -6.63
C PRO A 65 -3.27 8.10 -6.00
N LEU A 66 -4.11 9.02 -5.50
CA LEU A 66 -5.46 8.66 -5.03
C LEU A 66 -6.39 8.28 -6.19
N GLY A 67 -6.38 9.03 -7.29
CA GLY A 67 -7.16 8.72 -8.49
C GLY A 67 -6.81 7.36 -9.10
N PHE A 68 -5.51 7.04 -9.16
CA PHE A 68 -5.04 5.70 -9.51
C PHE A 68 -5.61 4.64 -8.56
N ALA A 69 -5.49 4.86 -7.24
CA ALA A 69 -5.94 3.90 -6.24
C ALA A 69 -7.45 3.66 -6.29
N LEU A 70 -8.24 4.73 -6.48
CA LEU A 70 -9.70 4.67 -6.66
C LEU A 70 -10.11 3.82 -7.88
N GLN A 71 -9.31 3.79 -8.94
CA GLN A 71 -9.57 2.97 -10.12
C GLN A 71 -9.01 1.55 -10.01
N MET A 72 -7.84 1.39 -9.40
CA MET A 72 -7.12 0.10 -9.36
C MET A 72 -7.64 -0.82 -8.25
N PHE A 73 -7.94 -0.29 -7.06
CA PHE A 73 -8.28 -1.08 -5.86
C PHE A 73 -9.75 -0.95 -5.51
N THR A 74 -10.61 -1.25 -6.49
CA THR A 74 -12.06 -1.20 -6.31
C THR A 74 -12.55 -2.38 -5.47
N THR A 75 -13.63 -2.14 -4.72
CA THR A 75 -14.36 -3.16 -3.97
C THR A 75 -15.82 -3.18 -4.45
N PRO A 76 -16.55 -4.29 -4.27
CA PRO A 76 -17.99 -4.32 -4.54
C PRO A 76 -18.76 -3.29 -3.70
N GLU A 77 -20.02 -3.02 -4.08
CA GLU A 77 -20.88 -2.10 -3.33
C GLU A 77 -21.08 -2.54 -1.88
N ASP A 78 -21.23 -3.86 -1.65
CA ASP A 78 -21.12 -4.49 -0.34
C ASP A 78 -19.66 -4.92 -0.09
N PRO A 79 -18.91 -4.25 0.82
CA PRO A 79 -17.51 -4.58 1.08
C PRO A 79 -17.31 -5.98 1.66
N ALA A 80 -18.33 -6.61 2.26
CA ALA A 80 -18.22 -7.98 2.76
C ALA A 80 -17.93 -8.99 1.63
N GLY A 81 -18.29 -8.66 0.39
CA GLY A 81 -18.02 -9.47 -0.81
C GLY A 81 -16.64 -9.24 -1.44
N ALA A 82 -15.82 -8.35 -0.90
CA ALA A 82 -14.49 -8.09 -1.46
C ALA A 82 -13.50 -9.22 -1.18
N ASP A 83 -12.53 -9.40 -2.08
CA ASP A 83 -11.42 -10.34 -1.87
C ASP A 83 -10.35 -9.70 -0.97
N LEU A 84 -10.48 -9.97 0.33
CA LEU A 84 -9.53 -9.50 1.35
C LEU A 84 -8.10 -10.01 1.10
N THR A 85 -7.94 -11.22 0.54
CA THR A 85 -6.62 -11.78 0.28
C THR A 85 -5.92 -11.02 -0.84
N THR A 86 -6.65 -10.72 -1.92
CA THR A 86 -6.14 -9.87 -3.01
C THR A 86 -5.75 -8.48 -2.51
N LEU A 87 -6.61 -7.82 -1.70
CA LEU A 87 -6.30 -6.51 -1.12
C LEU A 87 -5.05 -6.55 -0.22
N GLN A 88 -4.90 -7.60 0.58
CA GLN A 88 -3.73 -7.76 1.45
C GLN A 88 -2.45 -8.00 0.65
N ASN A 89 -2.50 -8.79 -0.42
CA ASN A 89 -1.34 -9.00 -1.30
C ASN A 89 -0.91 -7.71 -1.99
N GLN A 90 -1.86 -6.94 -2.52
CA GLN A 90 -1.59 -5.60 -3.08
C GLN A 90 -0.98 -4.67 -2.02
N LEU A 91 -1.50 -4.69 -0.78
CA LEU A 91 -0.92 -3.91 0.31
C LEU A 91 0.50 -4.36 0.64
N ASN A 92 0.78 -5.66 0.62
CA ASN A 92 2.12 -6.19 0.88
C ASN A 92 3.13 -5.68 -0.15
N ASP A 93 2.76 -5.60 -1.44
CA ASP A 93 3.61 -5.05 -2.49
C ASP A 93 3.96 -3.58 -2.20
N TYR A 94 2.98 -2.77 -1.80
CA TYR A 94 3.19 -1.37 -1.44
C TYR A 94 4.02 -1.17 -0.16
N LEU A 95 3.85 -2.04 0.84
CA LEU A 95 4.65 -2.01 2.07
C LEU A 95 6.10 -2.43 1.79
N ALA A 96 6.31 -3.47 0.99
CA ALA A 96 7.63 -3.90 0.55
C ALA A 96 8.31 -2.82 -0.32
N LEU A 97 7.57 -2.14 -1.20
CA LEU A 97 8.11 -1.03 -1.97
C LEU A 97 8.50 0.13 -1.06
N GLU A 98 7.69 0.47 -0.06
CA GLU A 98 8.04 1.51 0.91
C GLU A 98 9.35 1.17 1.64
N ALA A 99 9.50 -0.06 2.11
CA ALA A 99 10.72 -0.52 2.76
C ALA A 99 11.92 -0.46 1.81
N GLY A 100 11.77 -0.91 0.57
CA GLY A 100 12.81 -0.83 -0.43
C GLY A 100 13.24 0.60 -0.73
N VAL A 101 12.28 1.48 -1.00
CA VAL A 101 12.53 2.90 -1.30
C VAL A 101 13.19 3.61 -0.11
N ARG A 102 12.75 3.34 1.13
CA ARG A 102 13.37 3.92 2.34
C ARG A 102 14.77 3.39 2.64
N SER A 103 15.13 2.22 2.12
CA SER A 103 16.50 1.71 2.23
C SER A 103 17.48 2.44 1.29
N GLN A 104 16.99 3.19 0.30
CA GLN A 104 17.80 3.94 -0.65
C GLN A 104 18.09 5.37 -0.16
N PRO A 105 19.25 5.96 -0.54
CA PRO A 105 19.48 7.40 -0.37
C PRO A 105 18.50 8.22 -1.23
N ASP A 106 18.19 9.45 -0.79
CA ASP A 106 17.44 10.47 -1.57
C ASP A 106 16.03 10.08 -2.08
N SER A 107 15.30 9.25 -1.33
CA SER A 107 14.04 8.65 -1.76
C SER A 107 12.75 9.43 -1.43
N SER A 108 12.87 10.64 -0.90
CA SER A 108 11.75 11.39 -0.29
C SER A 108 10.60 11.74 -1.25
N ALA A 109 10.91 12.05 -2.51
CA ALA A 109 9.91 12.46 -3.51
C ALA A 109 8.92 11.33 -3.84
N LEU A 110 9.42 10.10 -4.01
CA LEU A 110 8.57 8.94 -4.29
C LEU A 110 7.73 8.57 -3.07
N LEU A 111 8.32 8.61 -1.86
CA LEU A 111 7.62 8.30 -0.61
C LEU A 111 6.41 9.19 -0.35
N GLY A 112 6.46 10.46 -0.76
CA GLY A 112 5.32 11.38 -0.64
C GLY A 112 4.10 10.90 -1.44
N ARG A 113 4.31 10.33 -2.63
CA ARG A 113 3.23 9.88 -3.53
C ARG A 113 2.80 8.44 -3.25
N LEU A 114 3.74 7.56 -2.88
CA LEU A 114 3.51 6.16 -2.53
C LEU A 114 2.48 5.99 -1.41
N LYS A 115 2.46 6.93 -0.45
CA LYS A 115 1.56 6.89 0.70
C LYS A 115 0.08 6.90 0.32
N GLY A 116 -0.30 7.59 -0.76
CA GLY A 116 -1.71 7.69 -1.19
C GLY A 116 -2.34 6.31 -1.46
N PRO A 117 -1.82 5.55 -2.44
CA PRO A 117 -2.35 4.21 -2.75
C PRO A 117 -2.22 3.23 -1.59
N LYS A 118 -1.11 3.29 -0.83
CA LYS A 118 -0.92 2.43 0.35
C LYS A 118 -2.00 2.66 1.41
N PHE A 119 -2.24 3.92 1.80
CA PHE A 119 -3.29 4.23 2.77
C PHE A 119 -4.69 3.93 2.22
N PHE A 120 -4.88 4.03 0.91
CA PHE A 120 -6.15 3.65 0.28
C PHE A 120 -6.41 2.14 0.38
N LEU A 121 -5.40 1.30 0.15
CA LEU A 121 -5.50 -0.14 0.38
C LEU A 121 -5.82 -0.48 1.84
N GLN A 122 -5.15 0.18 2.81
CA GLN A 122 -5.47 0.02 4.23
C GLN A 122 -6.91 0.46 4.56
N PHE A 123 -7.38 1.54 3.93
CA PHE A 123 -8.77 2.01 4.03
C PHE A 123 -9.77 0.99 3.46
N GLN A 124 -9.50 0.39 2.30
CA GLN A 124 -10.35 -0.66 1.74
C GLN A 124 -10.40 -1.88 2.66
N ILE A 125 -9.25 -2.34 3.16
CA ILE A 125 -9.18 -3.46 4.12
C ILE A 125 -9.99 -3.14 5.39
N ALA A 126 -9.90 -1.91 5.91
CA ALA A 126 -10.70 -1.48 7.05
C ALA A 126 -12.21 -1.55 6.79
N ARG A 127 -12.66 -1.13 5.60
CA ARG A 127 -14.07 -1.24 5.19
C ARG A 127 -14.52 -2.69 5.13
N VAL A 128 -13.74 -3.55 4.48
CA VAL A 128 -14.04 -4.99 4.35
C VAL A 128 -14.10 -5.66 5.72
N ASN A 129 -13.16 -5.38 6.62
CA ASN A 129 -13.16 -5.95 7.96
C ASN A 129 -14.34 -5.44 8.80
N THR A 130 -14.71 -4.17 8.65
CA THR A 130 -15.89 -3.60 9.32
C THR A 130 -17.18 -4.27 8.83
N ALA A 131 -17.33 -4.48 7.51
CA ALA A 131 -18.46 -5.17 6.90
C ALA A 131 -18.59 -6.63 7.35
N ASN A 132 -17.45 -7.29 7.58
CA ASN A 132 -17.40 -8.63 8.14
C ASN A 132 -17.59 -8.68 9.67
N GLY A 133 -17.92 -7.55 10.31
CA GLY A 133 -18.20 -7.48 11.75
C GLY A 133 -16.96 -7.62 12.64
N LEU A 134 -15.75 -7.44 12.11
CA LEU A 134 -14.53 -7.50 12.89
C LEU A 134 -14.38 -6.24 13.74
N GLN A 135 -14.01 -6.42 15.01
CA GLN A 135 -13.62 -5.31 15.87
C GLN A 135 -12.20 -4.86 15.52
N LEU A 136 -12.05 -3.60 15.16
CA LEU A 136 -10.77 -3.00 14.74
C LEU A 136 -10.17 -2.15 15.85
N ASP A 137 -8.83 -2.13 15.91
CA ASP A 137 -8.10 -1.19 16.74
C ASP A 137 -8.25 0.23 16.19
N ALA A 138 -8.03 1.24 17.05
CA ALA A 138 -8.25 2.65 16.70
C ALA A 138 -7.49 3.08 15.42
N ALA A 139 -6.27 2.56 15.23
CA ALA A 139 -5.43 2.83 14.06
C ALA A 139 -5.93 2.16 12.77
N ASP A 140 -6.75 1.11 12.88
CA ASP A 140 -7.22 0.32 11.74
C ASP A 140 -8.65 0.66 11.32
N THR A 141 -9.34 1.50 12.09
CA THR A 141 -10.71 1.93 11.76
C THR A 141 -10.79 2.66 10.42
N VAL A 142 -11.94 2.52 9.74
CA VAL A 142 -12.25 3.22 8.48
C VAL A 142 -12.05 4.74 8.62
N ALA A 143 -12.47 5.33 9.73
CA ALA A 143 -12.31 6.77 10.01
C ALA A 143 -10.84 7.19 10.16
N HIS A 144 -10.02 6.38 10.84
CA HIS A 144 -8.59 6.63 10.94
C HIS A 144 -7.93 6.55 9.56
N GLN A 145 -8.21 5.48 8.82
CA GLN A 145 -7.63 5.27 7.50
C GLN A 145 -8.08 6.34 6.48
N LEU A 146 -9.34 6.81 6.54
CA LEU A 146 -9.80 7.95 5.73
C LEU A 146 -8.96 9.22 6.01
N THR A 147 -8.66 9.48 7.28
CA THR A 147 -7.80 10.62 7.66
C THR A 147 -6.40 10.47 7.07
N LYS A 148 -5.86 9.24 7.07
CA LYS A 148 -4.56 8.94 6.46
C LYS A 148 -4.58 9.14 4.94
N VAL A 149 -5.63 8.66 4.26
CA VAL A 149 -5.78 8.84 2.81
C VAL A 149 -5.84 10.32 2.46
N THR A 150 -6.76 11.07 3.07
CA THR A 150 -6.98 12.50 2.75
C THR A 150 -5.76 13.36 3.07
N ALA A 151 -5.05 13.10 4.17
CA ALA A 151 -3.82 13.81 4.51
C ALA A 151 -2.62 13.52 3.58
N ASN A 152 -2.68 12.45 2.78
CA ASN A 152 -1.62 12.04 1.86
C ASN A 152 -2.08 12.01 0.39
N ALA A 153 -3.20 12.66 0.08
CA ALA A 153 -3.80 12.70 -1.25
C ALA A 153 -3.10 13.73 -2.17
N VAL A 154 -1.79 13.56 -2.38
CA VAL A 154 -0.95 14.50 -3.16
C VAL A 154 -1.49 14.63 -4.58
N GLY A 155 -1.86 15.85 -4.97
CA GLY A 155 -2.38 16.14 -6.32
C GLY A 155 -3.80 15.63 -6.56
N ALA A 156 -4.52 15.20 -5.53
CA ALA A 156 -5.90 14.75 -5.68
C ALA A 156 -6.86 15.92 -5.95
N THR A 157 -7.89 15.65 -6.74
CA THR A 157 -8.99 16.60 -6.99
C THR A 157 -10.02 16.55 -5.88
N SER A 158 -10.86 17.59 -5.77
CA SER A 158 -11.99 17.60 -4.84
C SER A 158 -12.95 16.44 -5.07
N ALA A 159 -13.15 16.02 -6.33
CA ALA A 159 -14.00 14.89 -6.67
C ALA A 159 -13.42 13.56 -6.18
N GLU A 160 -12.10 13.36 -6.27
CA GLU A 160 -11.43 12.17 -5.72
C GLU A 160 -11.53 12.11 -4.19
N LEU A 161 -11.41 13.27 -3.51
CA LEU A 161 -11.58 13.36 -2.06
C LEU A 161 -13.03 13.11 -1.61
N GLU A 162 -14.00 13.61 -2.36
CA GLU A 162 -15.41 13.33 -2.13
C GLU A 162 -15.71 11.85 -2.32
N GLN A 163 -15.20 11.25 -3.40
CA GLN A 163 -15.39 9.83 -3.69
C GLN A 163 -14.86 8.94 -2.56
N VAL A 164 -13.66 9.17 -2.04
CA VAL A 164 -13.14 8.37 -0.91
C VAL A 164 -13.92 8.61 0.39
N THR A 165 -14.43 9.84 0.59
CA THR A 165 -15.29 10.15 1.73
C THR A 165 -16.63 9.40 1.62
N THR A 166 -17.23 9.32 0.44
CA THR A 166 -18.44 8.52 0.19
C THR A 166 -18.19 7.04 0.44
N LEU A 167 -17.05 6.48 0.01
CA LEU A 167 -16.71 5.08 0.29
C LEU A 167 -16.64 4.80 1.80
N SER A 168 -16.27 5.79 2.62
CA SER A 168 -16.14 5.59 4.08
C SER A 168 -17.46 5.31 4.79
N THR A 169 -18.59 5.61 4.15
CA THR A 169 -19.93 5.34 4.69
C THR A 169 -20.51 4.02 4.18
N GLN A 170 -19.80 3.32 3.29
CA GLN A 170 -20.15 2.00 2.76
C GLN A 170 -19.29 0.96 3.48
N VAL A 171 -19.80 0.45 4.60
CA VAL A 171 -19.18 -0.54 5.49
C VAL A 171 -20.18 -1.61 5.86
#